data_AF-A0A6S6Z120-F1
#
_entry.id   AF-A0A6S6Z120-F1
#
_cell.length_a   1.000
_cell.length_b   1.000
_cell.length_c   1.000
_cell.angle_alpha   90.00
_cell.angle_beta   90.00
_cell.angle_gamma   90.00
#
_symmetry.space_group_name_H-M   'P 1'
#
loop_
_entity.id
_entity.type
_entity.pdbx_description
1 polymer ?
#
loop_
_entity_poly.entity_id
_entity_poly.type
_entity_poly.pdbx_seq_one_letter_code
_entity_poly.pdbx_strand_id
1 'polypeptide(L)'
;MTSQPAYPAAIDPDLVGEYPALTHSGGGYFYDDVLEYRVWVHPHAGGEDLYEGDDYYYAFATFEEAAECADETPGAEHPLVLVRQRECIGEPTPGVFEHVTVERITEWRVEWLADCKRTANSIPDFLRSRGQ
;
A
#
# COMPACT_ATOMS: atom_id res chain seq x y z
N MET A 1 8.27 10.94 -26.04
CA MET A 1 7.60 9.71 -25.60
C MET A 1 7.25 9.92 -24.15
N THR A 2 5.98 10.13 -23.81
CA THR A 2 5.57 10.20 -22.40
C THR A 2 5.51 8.76 -21.90
N SER A 3 6.50 8.34 -21.12
CA SER A 3 6.43 7.08 -20.37
C SER A 3 5.23 7.17 -19.43
N GLN A 4 4.35 6.17 -19.48
CA GLN A 4 3.34 6.02 -18.43
C GLN A 4 4.06 5.73 -17.09
N PRO A 5 3.58 6.30 -15.98
CA PRO A 5 4.09 5.93 -14.66
C PRO A 5 3.85 4.44 -14.41
N ALA A 6 4.77 3.79 -13.70
CA ALA A 6 4.70 2.34 -13.47
C ALA A 6 3.53 1.96 -12.56
N TYR A 7 3.14 2.87 -11.67
CA TYR A 7 2.08 2.71 -10.68
C TYR A 7 1.17 3.96 -10.65
N PRO A 8 -0.11 3.83 -10.23
CA PRO A 8 -1.02 4.97 -10.14
C PRO A 8 -0.62 5.92 -9.01
N ALA A 9 -0.73 7.22 -9.24
CA ALA A 9 -0.52 8.22 -8.19
C ALA A 9 -1.61 8.14 -7.09
N ALA A 10 -1.31 8.75 -5.94
CA ALA A 10 -2.27 9.02 -4.89
C ALA A 10 -3.53 9.69 -5.44
N ILE A 11 -4.70 9.24 -4.99
CA ILE A 11 -5.99 9.77 -5.44
C ILE A 11 -6.21 11.23 -5.01
N ASP A 12 -5.59 11.63 -3.90
CA ASP A 12 -5.64 12.98 -3.36
C ASP A 12 -4.27 13.36 -2.78
N PRO A 13 -3.45 14.10 -3.55
CA PRO A 13 -2.13 14.54 -3.11
C PRO A 13 -2.16 15.42 -1.84
N ASP A 14 -3.26 16.12 -1.57
CA ASP A 14 -3.36 17.02 -0.41
C ASP A 14 -3.53 16.26 0.92
N LEU A 15 -3.80 14.95 0.87
CA LEU A 15 -3.93 14.06 2.03
C LEU A 15 -2.68 13.20 2.28
N VAL A 16 -1.65 13.30 1.44
CA VAL A 16 -0.40 12.56 1.62
C VAL A 16 0.29 13.03 2.91
N GLY A 17 0.63 12.08 3.78
CA GLY A 17 1.23 12.32 5.09
C GLY A 17 0.22 12.44 6.25
N GLU A 18 -1.09 12.53 5.95
CA GLU A 18 -2.13 12.74 6.97
C GLU A 18 -2.75 11.42 7.49
N TYR A 19 -2.47 10.29 6.82
CA TYR A 19 -2.97 8.98 7.25
C TYR A 19 -2.19 8.44 8.45
N PRO A 20 -2.83 7.64 9.35
CA PRO A 20 -2.14 7.05 10.49
C PRO A 20 -0.91 6.24 10.08
N ALA A 21 0.18 6.39 10.82
CA ALA A 21 1.41 5.61 10.62
C ALA A 21 1.14 4.11 10.73
N LEU A 22 0.49 3.69 11.82
CA LEU A 22 0.15 2.30 12.08
C LEU A 22 -1.15 1.91 11.37
N THR A 23 -1.04 1.05 10.37
CA THR A 23 -2.17 0.51 9.61
C THR A 23 -2.14 -1.01 9.57
N HIS A 24 -3.17 -1.63 9.02
CA HIS A 24 -3.08 -3.04 8.64
C HIS A 24 -1.98 -3.24 7.59
N SER A 25 -1.42 -4.45 7.53
CA SER A 25 -0.48 -4.86 6.50
C SER A 25 -1.04 -6.05 5.71
N GLY A 26 -0.92 -5.97 4.39
CA GLY A 26 -1.35 -7.02 3.45
C GLY A 26 -2.83 -7.42 3.48
N GLY A 27 -3.13 -8.52 2.77
CA GLY A 27 -4.48 -9.10 2.68
C GLY A 27 -5.47 -8.29 1.83
N GLY A 28 -6.70 -8.80 1.69
CA GLY A 28 -7.80 -8.13 0.98
C GLY A 28 -7.83 -8.29 -0.55
N TYR A 29 -6.72 -8.70 -1.17
CA TYR A 29 -6.54 -9.10 -2.59
C TYR A 29 -6.80 -8.04 -3.67
N PHE A 30 -7.61 -7.02 -3.38
CA PHE A 30 -7.93 -5.94 -4.29
C PHE A 30 -7.84 -4.59 -3.58
N TYR A 31 -7.63 -3.51 -4.33
CA TYR A 31 -7.61 -2.14 -3.81
C TYR A 31 -8.54 -1.22 -4.60
N ASP A 32 -9.11 -0.24 -3.91
CA ASP A 32 -9.95 0.81 -4.50
C ASP A 32 -9.13 2.01 -4.91
N ASP A 33 -8.21 2.50 -4.06
CA ASP A 33 -7.43 3.71 -4.34
C ASP A 33 -6.02 3.61 -3.74
N VAL A 34 -5.04 4.22 -4.42
CA VAL A 34 -3.74 4.53 -3.82
C VAL A 34 -3.89 5.81 -3.02
N LEU A 35 -3.44 5.80 -1.78
CA LEU A 35 -3.54 6.93 -0.86
C LEU A 35 -2.22 7.67 -0.75
N GLU A 36 -1.12 6.93 -0.58
CA GLU A 36 0.25 7.46 -0.51
C GLU A 36 1.27 6.34 -0.68
N TYR A 37 2.48 6.69 -1.08
CA TYR A 37 3.66 5.83 -1.05
C TYR A 37 4.48 6.18 0.19
N ARG A 38 4.95 5.16 0.91
CA ARG A 38 5.67 5.31 2.16
C ARG A 38 7.07 4.74 2.04
N VAL A 39 8.06 5.54 2.40
CA VAL A 39 9.46 5.13 2.52
C VAL A 39 9.78 5.07 3.99
N TRP A 40 9.76 3.88 4.57
CA TRP A 40 10.15 3.66 5.97
C TRP A 40 11.66 3.77 6.12
N VAL A 41 12.10 4.40 7.20
CA VAL A 41 13.51 4.62 7.53
C VAL A 41 13.79 4.07 8.91
N HIS A 42 14.85 3.27 8.98
CA HIS A 42 15.28 2.57 10.18
C HIS A 42 16.61 3.15 10.66
N PRO A 43 16.64 3.92 11.76
CA PRO A 43 17.89 4.47 12.30
C PRO A 43 18.93 3.38 12.60
N HIS A 44 18.46 2.23 13.10
CA HIS A 44 19.30 1.06 13.40
C HIS A 44 19.91 0.40 12.15
N ALA A 45 19.37 0.67 10.95
CA ALA A 45 19.90 0.23 9.66
C ALA A 45 20.76 1.30 8.96
N GLY A 46 21.11 2.37 9.66
CA GLY A 46 21.97 3.45 9.16
C GLY A 46 21.22 4.72 8.74
N GLY A 47 19.90 4.77 8.96
CA GLY A 47 19.12 6.01 8.81
C GLY A 47 19.48 7.07 9.86
N GLU A 48 19.13 8.31 9.57
CA GLU A 48 19.31 9.40 10.53
C GLU A 48 18.38 9.20 11.73
N ASP A 49 18.92 9.33 12.93
CA ASP A 49 18.16 9.18 14.16
C ASP A 49 17.41 10.49 14.50
N LEU A 50 16.27 10.70 13.83
CA LEU A 50 15.42 11.88 14.03
C LEU A 50 14.45 11.73 15.22
N TYR A 51 14.20 10.50 15.67
CA TYR A 51 13.14 10.17 16.63
C TYR A 51 13.61 9.22 17.74
N GLU A 52 14.84 9.41 18.24
CA GLU A 52 15.38 8.68 19.41
C GLU A 52 15.36 7.15 19.26
N GLY A 53 15.65 6.67 18.05
CA GLY A 53 15.72 5.27 17.68
C GLY A 53 14.44 4.70 17.09
N ASP A 54 13.35 5.46 17.06
CA ASP A 54 12.09 5.04 16.45
C ASP A 54 12.14 5.11 14.92
N ASP A 55 11.48 4.14 14.29
CA ASP A 55 11.27 4.13 12.84
C ASP A 55 10.30 5.23 12.42
N TYR A 56 10.54 5.84 11.27
CA TYR A 56 9.69 6.88 10.69
C TYR A 56 9.53 6.66 9.19
N TYR A 57 8.67 7.44 8.54
CA TYR A 57 8.53 7.37 7.09
C TYR A 57 8.39 8.74 6.46
N TYR A 58 8.77 8.81 5.19
CA TYR A 58 8.39 9.87 4.27
C TYR A 58 7.22 9.41 3.41
N ALA A 59 6.27 10.31 3.17
CA ALA A 59 5.08 10.04 2.37
C ALA A 59 5.12 10.79 1.04
N PHE A 60 4.74 10.13 -0.05
CA PHE A 60 4.79 10.67 -1.40
C PHE A 60 3.51 10.38 -2.18
N ALA A 61 3.19 11.25 -3.15
CA ALA A 61 2.05 11.06 -4.03
C ALA A 61 2.34 10.07 -5.16
N THR A 62 3.61 9.91 -5.55
CA THR A 62 4.01 9.03 -6.65
C THR A 62 5.06 8.00 -6.20
N PHE A 63 5.09 6.86 -6.90
CA PHE A 63 6.11 5.84 -6.66
C PHE A 63 7.50 6.36 -7.02
N GLU A 64 7.60 7.13 -8.10
CA GLU A 64 8.88 7.63 -8.60
C GLU A 64 9.57 8.54 -7.58
N GLU A 65 8.83 9.46 -6.93
CA GLU A 65 9.36 10.29 -5.84
C GLU A 65 9.76 9.47 -4.63
N ALA A 66 8.96 8.47 -4.26
CA ALA A 66 9.27 7.57 -3.14
C ALA A 66 10.52 6.73 -3.43
N ALA A 67 10.67 6.22 -4.65
CA ALA A 67 11.81 5.41 -5.06
C ALA A 67 13.11 6.23 -5.06
N GLU A 68 13.07 7.46 -5.58
CA GLU A 68 14.21 8.38 -5.52
C GLU A 68 14.61 8.67 -4.06
N CYS A 69 13.64 8.94 -3.19
CA CYS A 69 13.91 9.13 -1.77
C CYS A 69 14.53 7.88 -1.12
N ALA A 70 14.01 6.69 -1.40
CA ALA A 70 14.53 5.44 -0.84
C ALA A 70 15.97 5.16 -1.28
N ASP A 71 16.30 5.41 -2.55
CA ASP A 71 17.65 5.20 -3.09
C ASP A 71 18.69 6.17 -2.48
N GLU A 72 18.26 7.37 -2.10
CA GLU A 72 19.12 8.42 -1.53
C GLU A 72 19.20 8.40 0.00
N THR A 73 18.30 7.69 0.68
CA THR A 73 18.17 7.70 2.14
C THR A 73 18.79 6.45 2.76
N PRO A 74 19.91 6.57 3.50
CA PRO A 74 20.46 5.46 4.27
C PRO A 74 19.44 4.84 5.22
N GLY A 75 19.44 3.51 5.33
CA GLY A 75 18.51 2.79 6.21
C GLY A 75 17.04 2.83 5.76
N ALA A 76 16.73 3.37 4.57
CA ALA A 76 15.39 3.32 4.01
C ALA A 76 15.03 1.95 3.43
N GLU A 77 13.77 1.58 3.53
CA GLU A 77 13.17 0.44 2.83
C GLU A 77 12.74 0.80 1.42
N HIS A 78 12.51 -0.23 0.59
CA HIS A 78 11.82 -0.05 -0.68
C HIS A 78 10.41 0.50 -0.45
N PRO A 79 9.91 1.42 -1.31
CA PRO A 79 8.59 2.01 -1.11
C PRO A 79 7.48 0.98 -0.91
N LEU A 80 6.68 1.21 0.10
CA LEU A 80 5.38 0.58 0.28
C LEU A 80 4.29 1.51 -0.23
N VAL A 81 3.10 0.96 -0.45
CA VAL A 81 1.93 1.74 -0.87
C VAL A 81 0.80 1.54 0.13
N LEU A 82 0.27 2.66 0.61
CA LEU A 82 -0.96 2.67 1.38
C LEU A 82 -2.13 2.69 0.41
N VAL A 83 -3.03 1.72 0.56
CA VAL A 83 -4.21 1.61 -0.28
C VAL A 83 -5.49 1.63 0.54
N ARG A 84 -6.54 2.19 -0.04
CA ARG A 84 -7.92 2.08 0.45
C ARG A 84 -8.57 0.83 -0.12
N GLN A 85 -9.34 0.14 0.72
CA GLN A 85 -10.23 -0.95 0.34
C GLN A 85 -11.60 -0.63 0.93
N ARG A 86 -12.59 -0.34 0.07
CA ARG A 86 -13.99 -0.17 0.49
C ARG A 86 -14.65 -1.50 0.77
N GLU A 87 -14.21 -2.51 0.03
CA GLU A 87 -14.62 -3.91 0.13
C GLU A 87 -13.38 -4.77 -0.07
N CYS A 88 -13.25 -5.87 0.68
CA CYS A 88 -12.10 -6.76 0.58
C CYS A 88 -12.48 -8.23 0.78
N ILE A 89 -11.53 -9.11 0.45
CA ILE A 89 -11.62 -10.53 0.81
C ILE A 89 -10.99 -10.73 2.19
N GLY A 90 -11.79 -11.20 3.14
CA GLY A 90 -11.32 -11.74 4.40
C GLY A 90 -10.91 -13.21 4.26
N GLU A 91 -9.86 -13.63 4.96
CA GLU A 91 -9.47 -15.03 5.10
C GLU A 91 -9.35 -15.37 6.59
N PRO A 92 -10.48 -15.55 7.32
CA PRO A 92 -10.46 -15.80 8.77
C PRO A 92 -9.72 -17.10 9.13
N THR A 93 -9.75 -18.08 8.23
CA THR A 93 -8.94 -19.30 8.32
C THR A 93 -8.41 -19.65 6.93
N PRO A 94 -7.22 -20.26 6.82
CA PRO A 94 -6.62 -20.59 5.53
C PRO A 94 -7.60 -21.34 4.60
N GLY A 95 -7.81 -20.80 3.40
CA GLY A 95 -8.71 -21.35 2.38
C GLY A 95 -10.20 -21.04 2.56
N VAL A 96 -10.59 -20.33 3.63
CA VAL A 96 -11.96 -19.85 3.82
C VAL A 96 -12.00 -18.37 3.50
N PHE A 97 -12.68 -18.02 2.41
CA PHE A 97 -12.75 -16.65 1.92
C PHE A 97 -14.14 -16.06 2.13
N GLU A 98 -14.20 -14.84 2.65
CA GLU A 98 -15.44 -14.09 2.85
C GLU A 98 -15.38 -12.69 2.24
N HIS A 99 -16.53 -12.20 1.78
CA HIS A 99 -16.65 -10.82 1.33
C HIS A 99 -16.89 -9.90 2.53
N VAL A 100 -15.96 -8.97 2.77
CA VAL A 100 -16.07 -7.95 3.82
C VAL A 100 -16.32 -6.59 3.18
N THR A 101 -17.41 -5.92 3.57
CA THR A 101 -17.85 -4.62 3.02
C THR A 101 -17.62 -3.46 4.00
N VAL A 102 -16.44 -3.45 4.61
CA VAL A 102 -16.02 -2.41 5.56
C VAL A 102 -14.81 -1.70 4.99
N GLU A 103 -14.86 -0.36 4.97
CA GLU A 103 -13.73 0.44 4.52
C GLU A 103 -12.54 0.28 5.47
N ARG A 104 -11.36 0.06 4.89
CA ARG A 104 -10.08 0.01 5.60
C ARG A 104 -8.95 0.60 4.76
N ILE A 105 -7.87 0.97 5.43
CA ILE A 105 -6.59 1.28 4.81
C ILE A 105 -5.58 0.20 5.18
N THR A 106 -4.71 -0.14 4.24
CA THR A 106 -3.70 -1.17 4.45
C THR A 106 -2.47 -0.86 3.62
N GLU A 107 -1.32 -1.21 4.18
CA GLU A 107 -0.05 -1.04 3.50
C GLU A 107 0.35 -2.33 2.77
N TRP A 108 0.77 -2.16 1.52
CA TRP A 108 1.10 -3.23 0.58
C TRP A 108 2.47 -3.00 -0.04
N ARG A 109 3.03 -4.09 -0.57
CA ARG A 109 4.11 -4.03 -1.54
C ARG A 109 3.60 -3.44 -2.86
N VAL A 110 4.37 -2.54 -3.47
CA VAL A 110 3.97 -1.82 -4.71
C VAL A 110 3.65 -2.77 -5.86
N GLU A 111 4.33 -3.91 -5.94
CA GLU A 111 4.13 -4.89 -7.02
C GLU A 111 2.75 -5.55 -6.95
N TRP A 112 2.08 -5.51 -5.80
CA TRP A 112 0.71 -6.01 -5.63
C TRP A 112 -0.34 -5.07 -6.20
N LEU A 113 0.02 -3.86 -6.65
CA LEU A 113 -0.91 -2.99 -7.38
C LEU A 113 -1.21 -3.53 -8.78
N ALA A 114 -0.27 -4.30 -9.35
CA ALA A 114 -0.46 -4.93 -10.65
C ALA A 114 -1.65 -5.89 -10.61
N ASP A 115 -2.62 -5.66 -11.50
CA ASP A 115 -3.81 -6.50 -11.69
C ASP A 115 -4.78 -6.61 -10.49
N CYS A 116 -4.55 -5.87 -9.40
CA CYS A 116 -5.39 -5.91 -8.19
C CYS A 116 -6.34 -4.71 -8.03
N LYS A 117 -6.44 -3.81 -9.02
CA LYS A 117 -7.42 -2.72 -8.97
C LYS A 117 -8.84 -3.30 -8.96
N ARG A 118 -9.61 -3.00 -7.92
CA ARG A 118 -10.94 -3.56 -7.72
C ARG A 118 -11.92 -3.05 -8.77
N THR A 119 -12.72 -3.96 -9.29
CA THR A 119 -13.89 -3.67 -10.13
C THR A 119 -15.14 -4.25 -9.47
N ALA A 120 -16.32 -3.95 -10.01
CA ALA A 120 -17.57 -4.53 -9.54
C ALA A 120 -17.60 -6.07 -9.57
N ASN A 121 -16.76 -6.70 -10.40
CA ASN A 121 -16.72 -8.16 -10.57
C ASN A 121 -15.55 -8.83 -9.84
N SER A 122 -14.54 -8.09 -9.37
CA SER A 122 -13.31 -8.66 -8.81
C SER A 122 -13.57 -9.62 -7.64
N ILE A 123 -14.34 -9.18 -6.63
CA ILE A 123 -14.66 -10.01 -5.45
C ILE A 123 -15.63 -11.16 -5.79
N PRO A 124 -16.76 -10.93 -6.50
CA PRO A 124 -17.62 -12.01 -6.94
C PRO A 124 -16.90 -13.10 -7.74
N ASP A 125 -16.03 -12.72 -8.67
CA ASP A 125 -15.29 -13.67 -9.50
C ASP A 125 -14.20 -14.40 -8.72
N PHE A 126 -13.50 -13.71 -7.81
CA PHE A 126 -12.57 -14.35 -6.87
C PHE A 126 -13.26 -15.47 -6.07
N LEU A 127 -14.40 -15.15 -5.43
CA LEU A 127 -15.14 -16.12 -4.62
C LEU A 127 -15.67 -17.29 -5.44
N ARG A 128 -16.12 -17.04 -6.68
CA ARG A 128 -16.51 -18.12 -7.61
C ARG A 128 -15.33 -19.03 -7.97
N SER A 129 -14.14 -18.48 -8.16
CA SER A 129 -12.95 -19.25 -8.53
C SER A 129 -12.35 -20.07 -7.38
N ARG A 130 -12.59 -19.66 -6.12
CA ARG A 130 -12.04 -20.29 -4.91
C ARG A 130 -13.06 -21.12 -4.13
N GLY A 131 -14.35 -21.03 -4.47
CA GLY A 131 -15.44 -21.75 -3.84
C GLY A 131 -15.68 -23.17 -4.38
N GLN A 132 -14.65 -23.86 -4.87
CA GLN A 132 -14.70 -25.30 -5.23
C GLN A 132 -13.86 -26.14 -4.28
#